data_AF-A0A497EVI8-F1
#
_entry.id   AF-A0A497EVI8-F1
#
_cell.length_a   1.000
_cell.length_b   1.000
_cell.length_c   1.000
_cell.angle_alpha   90.00
_cell.angle_beta   90.00
_cell.angle_gamma   90.00
#
_symmetry.space_group_name_H-M   'P 1'
#
loop_
_entity.id
_entity.type
_entity.pdbx_description
1 polymer ?
#
loop_
_entity_poly.entity_id
_entity_poly.type
_entity_poly.pdbx_seq_one_letter_code
_entity_poly.pdbx_strand_id
1 'polypeptide(L)'
;MAILIAFAVCLARGLQPPTIRDVVLGAIYYIFVGFAEELLFRGYVQSRLNEVFTKKYRRFLWVDTEWTQGTLITAVFLFGIPHVFNEVNPFIGRYVISPTSVIMTFSAIFMSMVWGVIREKSGFILIPTVIHGSLVYTVFILGKVAGLEASNIVAAITLFIFFVALFEKMMKEPI
;
A
#
# COMPACT_ATOMS: atom_id res chain seq x y z
N MET A 1 -13.41 5.55 7.32
CA MET A 1 -13.22 6.83 6.59
C MET A 1 -13.52 6.71 5.10
N ALA A 2 -12.94 5.76 4.36
CA ALA A 2 -13.16 5.60 2.91
C ALA A 2 -14.63 5.36 2.47
N ILE A 3 -15.41 4.59 3.24
CA ILE A 3 -16.86 4.41 2.99
C ILE A 3 -17.60 5.75 3.11
N LEU A 4 -17.35 6.51 4.18
CA LEU A 4 -17.99 7.81 4.41
C LEU A 4 -17.61 8.81 3.31
N ILE A 5 -16.36 8.81 2.86
CA ILE A 5 -15.90 9.62 1.72
C ILE A 5 -16.62 9.18 0.43
N ALA A 6 -16.72 7.88 0.16
CA ALA A 6 -17.43 7.37 -1.01
C ALA A 6 -18.92 7.77 -0.98
N PHE A 7 -19.59 7.62 0.16
CA PHE A 7 -20.98 8.07 0.35
C PHE A 7 -21.13 9.58 0.17
N ALA A 8 -20.23 10.39 0.76
CA ALA A 8 -20.25 11.85 0.60
C ALA A 8 -20.06 12.27 -0.87
N VAL A 9 -19.15 11.61 -1.60
CA VAL A 9 -18.95 11.84 -3.04
C VAL A 9 -20.19 11.42 -3.85
N CYS A 10 -20.86 10.32 -3.48
CA CYS A 10 -22.10 9.90 -4.12
C CYS A 10 -23.18 10.96 -3.97
N LEU A 11 -23.42 11.41 -2.73
CA LEU A 11 -24.43 12.41 -2.42
C LEU A 11 -24.13 13.74 -3.14
N ALA A 12 -22.87 14.18 -3.12
CA ALA A 12 -22.45 15.43 -3.76
C ALA A 12 -22.56 15.42 -5.29
N ARG A 13 -22.44 14.24 -5.92
CA ARG A 13 -22.43 14.09 -7.39
C ARG A 13 -23.67 13.41 -7.96
N GLY A 14 -24.66 13.08 -7.13
CA GLY A 14 -25.85 12.33 -7.55
C GLY A 14 -25.54 10.91 -8.07
N LEU A 15 -24.44 10.30 -7.60
CA LEU A 15 -24.05 8.94 -8.00
C LEU A 15 -24.69 7.90 -7.08
N GLN A 16 -24.82 6.68 -7.58
CA GLN A 16 -25.30 5.56 -6.77
C GLN A 16 -24.25 5.18 -5.71
N PRO A 17 -24.65 5.00 -4.44
CA PRO A 17 -23.74 4.57 -3.38
C PRO A 17 -23.21 3.15 -3.62
N PRO A 18 -22.05 2.79 -3.01
CA PRO A 18 -21.58 1.41 -3.00
C PRO A 18 -22.67 0.48 -2.47
N THR A 19 -22.88 -0.64 -3.15
CA THR A 19 -23.81 -1.66 -2.68
C THR A 19 -23.22 -2.39 -1.46
N ILE A 20 -24.07 -3.11 -0.71
CA ILE A 20 -23.59 -4.01 0.37
C ILE A 20 -22.57 -5.01 -0.18
N ARG A 21 -22.80 -5.53 -1.40
CA ARG A 21 -21.87 -6.43 -2.08
C ARG A 21 -20.51 -5.77 -2.30
N ASP A 22 -20.48 -4.51 -2.73
CA ASP A 22 -19.21 -3.79 -2.96
C ASP A 22 -18.46 -3.60 -1.65
N VAL A 23 -19.14 -3.22 -0.56
CA VAL A 23 -18.54 -3.08 0.76
C VAL A 23 -17.95 -4.41 1.25
N VAL A 24 -18.69 -5.51 1.11
CA VAL A 24 -18.24 -6.86 1.51
C VAL A 24 -17.03 -7.30 0.69
N LEU A 25 -17.07 -7.13 -0.64
CA LEU A 25 -15.92 -7.43 -1.49
C LEU A 25 -14.72 -6.56 -1.11
N GLY A 26 -14.91 -5.26 -0.86
CA GLY A 26 -13.87 -4.38 -0.37
C GLY A 26 -13.23 -4.88 0.93
N ALA A 27 -14.04 -5.34 1.89
CA ALA A 27 -13.53 -5.90 3.15
C ALA A 27 -12.73 -7.20 2.93
N ILE A 28 -13.18 -8.06 2.01
CA ILE A 28 -12.43 -9.26 1.61
C ILE A 28 -11.09 -8.85 1.00
N TYR A 29 -11.06 -7.88 0.07
CA TYR A 29 -9.81 -7.36 -0.49
C TYR A 29 -8.91 -6.75 0.59
N TYR A 30 -9.46 -6.01 1.56
CA TYR A 30 -8.68 -5.46 2.67
C TYR A 30 -7.98 -6.56 3.48
N ILE A 31 -8.69 -7.66 3.79
CA ILE A 31 -8.14 -8.77 4.57
C ILE A 31 -7.15 -9.59 3.73
N PHE A 32 -7.52 -9.99 2.53
CA PHE A 32 -6.69 -10.90 1.74
C PHE A 32 -5.58 -10.20 0.97
N VAL A 33 -5.74 -8.95 0.55
CA VAL A 33 -4.66 -8.17 -0.08
C VAL A 33 -3.89 -7.41 0.98
N GLY A 34 -4.55 -6.57 1.77
CA GLY A 34 -3.87 -5.79 2.81
C GLY A 34 -3.18 -6.66 3.84
N PHE A 35 -3.94 -7.46 4.60
CA PHE A 35 -3.34 -8.25 5.69
C PHE A 35 -2.49 -9.42 5.21
N ALA A 36 -2.93 -10.21 4.23
CA ALA A 36 -2.15 -11.39 3.82
C ALA A 36 -0.82 -11.01 3.14
N GLU A 37 -0.79 -9.95 2.32
CA GLU A 37 0.48 -9.46 1.77
C GLU A 37 1.39 -8.93 2.86
N GLU A 38 0.89 -8.15 3.83
CA GLU A 38 1.73 -7.72 4.96
C GLU A 38 2.24 -8.88 5.81
N LEU A 39 1.40 -9.89 6.05
CA LEU A 39 1.81 -11.08 6.79
C LEU A 39 2.94 -11.82 6.06
N LEU A 40 2.81 -12.02 4.76
CA LEU A 40 3.83 -12.69 3.95
C LEU A 40 5.11 -11.83 3.86
N PHE A 41 4.99 -10.60 3.38
CA PHE A 41 6.15 -9.79 3.03
C PHE A 41 6.81 -9.16 4.25
N ARG A 42 6.04 -8.59 5.18
CA ARG A 42 6.58 -7.85 6.35
C ARG A 42 6.70 -8.78 7.57
N GLY A 43 5.81 -9.76 7.69
CA GLY A 43 5.87 -10.77 8.75
C GLY A 43 6.98 -11.80 8.50
N TYR A 44 6.97 -12.46 7.34
CA TYR A 44 7.90 -13.55 7.05
C TYR A 44 9.12 -13.14 6.21
N VAL A 45 8.93 -12.72 4.96
CA VAL A 45 10.02 -12.50 3.99
C VAL A 45 11.03 -11.47 4.50
N GLN A 46 10.56 -10.28 4.88
CA GLN A 46 11.41 -9.21 5.41
C GLN A 46 12.11 -9.65 6.69
N SER A 47 11.43 -10.37 7.60
CA SER A 47 12.07 -10.81 8.84
C SER A 47 13.22 -11.78 8.59
N ARG A 48 13.06 -12.74 7.65
CA ARG A 48 14.14 -13.65 7.23
C ARG A 48 15.28 -12.90 6.56
N LEU A 49 14.97 -11.94 5.68
CA LEU A 49 15.99 -11.16 4.98
C LEU A 49 16.77 -10.25 5.93
N ASN A 50 16.13 -9.70 6.95
CA ASN A 50 16.79 -8.86 7.97
C ASN A 50 17.79 -9.64 8.84
N GLU A 51 17.62 -10.96 8.98
CA GLU A 51 18.58 -11.82 9.71
C GLU A 51 19.89 -12.00 8.94
N VAL A 52 19.83 -12.06 7.60
CA VAL A 52 21.01 -12.32 6.74
C VAL A 52 21.61 -11.04 6.13
N PHE A 53 20.79 -10.03 5.84
CA PHE A 53 21.23 -8.75 5.29
C PHE A 53 21.28 -7.68 6.39
N THR A 54 22.38 -7.70 7.14
CA THR A 54 22.56 -6.92 8.38
C THR A 54 22.94 -5.46 8.18
N LYS A 55 23.16 -5.01 6.94
CA LYS A 55 23.46 -3.60 6.67
C LYS A 55 22.28 -2.72 7.11
N LYS A 56 22.60 -1.70 7.89
CA LYS A 56 21.67 -0.71 8.42
C LYS A 56 21.87 0.65 7.75
N TYR A 57 20.76 1.33 7.49
CA TYR A 57 20.69 2.70 7.00
C TYR A 57 20.17 3.57 8.12
N ARG A 58 20.77 4.74 8.36
CA ARG A 58 20.44 5.59 9.53
C ARG A 58 19.28 6.57 9.32
N ARG A 59 18.82 6.71 8.08
CA ARG A 59 17.82 7.68 7.68
C ARG A 59 16.90 7.05 6.64
N PHE A 60 15.61 7.33 6.77
CA PHE A 60 14.61 7.01 5.75
C PHE A 60 13.82 8.28 5.45
N LEU A 61 13.81 8.68 4.17
CA LEU A 61 13.32 9.99 3.74
C LEU A 61 14.03 11.11 4.52
N TRP A 62 13.30 11.98 5.22
CA TRP A 62 13.84 13.06 6.07
C TRP A 62 13.90 12.70 7.56
N VAL A 63 13.55 11.47 7.95
CA VAL A 63 13.49 11.06 9.35
C VAL A 63 14.72 10.22 9.71
N ASP A 64 15.38 10.57 10.81
CA ASP A 64 16.46 9.76 11.40
C ASP A 64 15.86 8.52 12.08
N THR A 65 15.76 7.45 11.29
CA THR A 65 15.22 6.16 11.70
C THR A 65 16.08 5.07 11.08
N GLU A 66 16.54 4.14 11.90
CA GLU A 66 17.37 3.04 11.42
C GLU A 66 16.50 1.97 10.75
N TRP A 67 16.92 1.52 9.58
CA TRP A 67 16.25 0.44 8.86
C TRP A 67 17.24 -0.44 8.09
N THR A 68 16.83 -1.66 7.73
CA THR A 68 17.76 -2.67 7.20
C THR A 68 17.72 -2.86 5.68
N GLN A 69 18.79 -3.45 5.13
CA GLN A 69 18.87 -3.88 3.74
C GLN A 69 17.86 -4.96 3.38
N GLY A 70 17.43 -5.82 4.32
CA GLY A 70 16.38 -6.80 4.07
C GLY A 70 15.04 -6.13 3.69
N THR A 71 14.71 -4.98 4.27
CA THR A 71 13.57 -4.15 3.85
C THR A 71 13.70 -3.67 2.40
N LEU A 72 14.88 -3.19 1.99
CA LEU A 72 15.12 -2.75 0.62
C LEU A 72 14.91 -3.90 -0.38
N ILE A 73 15.48 -5.07 -0.08
CA ILE A 73 15.40 -6.25 -0.95
C ILE A 73 13.95 -6.73 -1.06
N THR A 74 13.24 -6.82 0.06
CA THR A 74 11.83 -7.18 0.09
C THR A 74 11.01 -6.24 -0.78
N ALA A 75 11.21 -4.94 -0.61
CA ALA A 75 10.40 -3.93 -1.29
C ALA A 75 10.65 -3.87 -2.79
N VAL A 76 11.90 -3.95 -3.23
CA VAL A 76 12.25 -3.85 -4.65
C VAL A 76 11.94 -5.16 -5.37
N PHE A 77 12.54 -6.26 -4.94
CA PHE A 77 12.61 -7.47 -5.74
C PHE A 77 11.42 -8.41 -5.54
N LEU A 78 10.88 -8.46 -4.32
CA LEU A 78 9.89 -9.47 -3.95
C LEU A 78 8.47 -8.91 -3.91
N PHE A 79 8.31 -7.64 -3.55
CA PHE A 79 7.02 -6.97 -3.55
C PHE A 79 6.82 -6.13 -4.83
N GLY A 80 7.73 -5.19 -5.08
CA GLY A 80 7.59 -4.17 -6.11
C GLY A 80 7.63 -4.70 -7.55
N ILE A 81 8.76 -5.24 -7.98
CA ILE A 81 8.97 -5.71 -9.37
C ILE A 81 7.85 -6.65 -9.87
N PRO A 82 7.35 -7.61 -9.08
CA PRO A 82 6.24 -8.46 -9.53
C PRO A 82 5.01 -7.70 -10.04
N HIS A 83 4.76 -6.47 -9.55
CA HIS A 83 3.62 -5.66 -10.00
C HIS A 83 3.71 -5.24 -11.47
N VAL A 84 4.88 -5.28 -12.11
CA VAL A 84 5.01 -4.99 -13.55
C VAL A 84 4.26 -6.01 -14.40
N PHE A 85 4.02 -7.20 -13.84
CA PHE A 85 3.34 -8.31 -14.51
C PHE A 85 1.83 -8.34 -14.26
N ASN A 86 1.25 -7.33 -13.59
CA ASN A 86 -0.19 -7.29 -13.30
C ASN A 86 -1.08 -7.33 -14.56
N GLU A 87 -0.55 -6.91 -15.71
CA GLU A 87 -1.24 -6.97 -17.00
C GLU A 87 -0.81 -8.15 -17.90
N VAL A 88 0.03 -9.05 -17.37
CA VAL A 88 0.46 -10.27 -18.04
C VAL A 88 -0.41 -11.44 -17.59
N ASN A 89 -1.10 -12.06 -18.54
CA ASN A 89 -1.88 -13.27 -18.32
C ASN A 89 -1.62 -14.27 -19.45
N PRO A 90 -0.73 -15.25 -19.23
CA PRO A 90 -0.37 -16.27 -20.22
C PRO A 90 -1.55 -17.14 -20.66
N PHE A 91 -2.54 -17.35 -19.78
CA PHE A 91 -3.69 -18.22 -20.05
C PHE A 91 -4.64 -17.67 -21.11
N ILE A 92 -4.61 -16.35 -21.35
CA ILE A 92 -5.38 -15.68 -22.40
C ILE A 92 -4.49 -15.04 -23.47
N GLY A 93 -3.17 -15.34 -23.46
CA GLY A 93 -2.21 -14.79 -24.40
C GLY A 93 -1.94 -13.29 -24.25
N ARG A 94 -2.21 -12.68 -23.09
CA ARG A 94 -1.98 -11.25 -22.85
C ARG A 94 -0.59 -11.02 -22.24
N TYR A 95 0.25 -10.25 -22.91
CA TYR A 95 1.60 -9.89 -22.47
C TYR A 95 1.83 -8.38 -22.57
N VAL A 96 1.10 -7.60 -21.78
CA VAL A 96 1.13 -6.13 -21.84
C VAL A 96 1.93 -5.59 -20.66
N ILE A 97 2.86 -4.69 -20.93
CA ILE A 97 3.49 -3.81 -19.93
C ILE A 97 3.15 -2.38 -20.34
N SER A 98 2.17 -1.79 -19.67
CA SER A 98 1.73 -0.42 -19.96
C SER A 98 2.49 0.61 -19.10
N PRO A 99 2.46 1.92 -19.47
CA PRO A 99 2.92 2.99 -18.59
C PRO A 99 2.27 2.95 -17.20
N THR A 100 1.00 2.55 -17.11
CA THR A 100 0.29 2.39 -15.84
C THR A 100 0.91 1.27 -14.99
N SER A 101 1.25 0.13 -15.59
CA SER A 101 1.95 -0.97 -14.88
C SER A 101 3.33 -0.53 -14.36
N VAL A 102 4.06 0.26 -15.14
CA VAL A 102 5.36 0.81 -14.73
C VAL A 102 5.19 1.78 -13.56
N ILE A 103 4.26 2.74 -13.65
CA ILE A 103 3.97 3.69 -12.56
C ILE A 103 3.54 2.95 -11.29
N MET A 104 2.69 1.94 -11.43
CA MET A 104 2.26 1.11 -10.31
C MET A 104 3.44 0.36 -9.69
N THR A 105 4.36 -0.16 -10.48
CA THR A 105 5.58 -0.82 -9.97
C THR A 105 6.43 0.13 -9.11
N PHE A 106 6.68 1.35 -9.60
CA PHE A 106 7.41 2.35 -8.80
C PHE A 106 6.66 2.72 -7.52
N SER A 107 5.34 2.87 -7.58
CA SER A 107 4.49 3.11 -6.42
C SER A 107 4.58 1.96 -5.41
N ALA A 108 4.46 0.70 -5.85
CA ALA A 108 4.60 -0.48 -5.00
C ALA A 108 5.96 -0.57 -4.32
N ILE A 109 7.05 -0.30 -5.05
CA ILE A 109 8.40 -0.27 -4.48
C ILE A 109 8.47 0.76 -3.36
N PHE A 110 8.08 2.01 -3.65
CA PHE A 110 8.16 3.11 -2.71
C PHE A 110 7.30 2.84 -1.46
N MET A 111 6.02 2.49 -1.65
CA MET A 111 5.10 2.22 -0.56
C MET A 111 5.53 1.00 0.26
N SER A 112 6.06 -0.03 -0.40
CA SER A 112 6.59 -1.20 0.30
C SER A 112 7.78 -0.87 1.20
N MET A 113 8.67 0.02 0.76
CA MET A 113 9.76 0.49 1.61
C MET A 113 9.21 1.22 2.83
N VAL A 114 8.23 2.11 2.64
CA VAL A 114 7.59 2.87 3.73
C VAL A 114 6.98 1.92 4.76
N TRP A 115 6.19 0.95 4.33
CA TRP A 115 5.58 -0.04 5.24
C TRP A 115 6.60 -0.94 5.91
N GLY A 116 7.65 -1.34 5.19
CA GLY A 116 8.74 -2.14 5.75
C GLY A 116 9.50 -1.41 6.87
N VAL A 117 9.79 -0.12 6.67
CA VAL A 117 10.42 0.73 7.69
C VAL A 117 9.49 0.94 8.90
N ILE A 118 8.20 1.18 8.66
CA ILE A 118 7.20 1.26 9.74
C ILE A 118 7.14 -0.04 10.54
N ARG A 119 7.21 -1.21 9.87
CA ARG A 119 7.25 -2.51 10.55
C ARG A 119 8.52 -2.70 11.38
N GLU A 120 9.67 -2.25 10.92
CA GLU A 120 10.91 -2.30 11.72
C GLU A 120 10.83 -1.39 12.94
N LYS A 121 10.31 -0.17 12.75
CA LYS A 121 10.12 0.79 13.85
C LYS A 121 9.11 0.32 14.88
N SER A 122 7.99 -0.25 14.45
CA SER A 122 6.91 -0.63 15.36
C SER A 122 7.04 -2.06 15.91
N GLY A 123 7.79 -2.94 15.24
CA GLY A 123 7.85 -4.36 15.57
C GLY A 123 6.59 -5.16 15.21
N PHE A 124 5.54 -4.53 14.66
CA PHE A 124 4.25 -5.17 14.37
C PHE A 124 3.79 -4.94 12.93
N ILE A 125 3.12 -5.94 12.35
CA ILE A 125 2.55 -5.84 10.99
C ILE A 125 1.18 -5.14 10.94
N LEU A 126 0.57 -4.86 12.09
CA LEU A 126 -0.79 -4.31 12.12
C LEU A 126 -0.86 -2.87 11.59
N ILE A 127 0.13 -2.04 11.90
CA ILE A 127 0.20 -0.67 11.38
C ILE A 127 0.30 -0.67 9.84
N PRO A 128 1.29 -1.35 9.22
CA PRO A 128 1.35 -1.40 7.76
C PRO A 128 0.12 -2.09 7.16
N THR A 129 -0.47 -3.10 7.82
CA THR A 129 -1.72 -3.74 7.36
C THR A 129 -2.85 -2.72 7.25
N VAL A 130 -3.02 -1.90 8.28
CA VAL A 130 -4.09 -0.90 8.29
C VAL A 130 -3.88 0.15 7.21
N ILE A 131 -2.65 0.63 7.03
CA ILE A 131 -2.31 1.63 6.02
C ILE A 131 -2.50 1.06 4.61
N HIS A 132 -1.89 -0.10 4.33
CA HIS A 132 -1.95 -0.76 3.03
C HIS A 132 -3.38 -1.17 2.66
N GLY A 133 -4.07 -1.89 3.56
CA GLY A 133 -5.46 -2.28 3.37
C GLY A 133 -6.36 -1.07 3.13
N SER A 134 -6.17 0.02 3.88
CA SER A 134 -6.96 1.25 3.70
C SER A 134 -6.71 1.91 2.34
N LEU A 135 -5.47 1.90 1.85
CA LEU A 135 -5.12 2.43 0.53
C LEU A 135 -5.81 1.63 -0.57
N VAL A 136 -5.65 0.32 -0.56
CA VAL A 136 -6.27 -0.63 -1.51
C VAL A 136 -7.79 -0.48 -1.49
N TYR A 137 -8.37 -0.51 -0.30
CA TYR A 137 -9.81 -0.34 -0.12
C TYR A 137 -10.32 0.99 -0.68
N THR A 138 -9.60 2.08 -0.42
CA THR A 138 -9.98 3.42 -0.92
C THR A 138 -9.96 3.44 -2.45
N VAL A 139 -8.89 2.98 -3.09
CA VAL A 139 -8.77 2.98 -4.55
C VAL A 139 -9.87 2.14 -5.19
N PHE A 140 -10.14 0.93 -4.70
CA PHE A 140 -11.11 0.05 -5.34
C PHE A 140 -12.56 0.45 -5.07
N ILE A 141 -12.93 0.79 -3.82
CA ILE A 141 -14.32 1.14 -3.49
C ILE A 141 -14.68 2.52 -4.01
N LEU A 142 -13.81 3.52 -3.80
CA LEU A 142 -14.05 4.84 -4.37
C LEU A 142 -13.95 4.79 -5.90
N GLY A 143 -13.09 3.94 -6.46
CA GLY A 143 -12.95 3.76 -7.91
C GLY A 143 -14.21 3.20 -8.57
N LYS A 144 -14.97 2.34 -7.89
CA LYS A 144 -16.27 1.83 -8.37
C LYS A 144 -17.33 2.92 -8.48
N VAL A 145 -17.27 3.92 -7.62
CA VAL A 145 -18.25 5.01 -7.54
C VAL A 145 -17.84 6.19 -8.41
N ALA A 146 -16.63 6.69 -8.20
CA ALA A 146 -16.15 7.98 -8.71
C ALA A 146 -15.22 7.82 -9.93
N GLY A 147 -14.91 6.59 -10.33
CA GLY A 147 -13.92 6.26 -11.35
C GLY A 147 -12.51 6.09 -10.77
N LEU A 148 -11.72 5.25 -11.43
CA LEU A 148 -10.35 4.92 -11.01
C LEU A 148 -9.47 6.17 -10.92
N GLU A 149 -9.57 7.11 -11.86
CA GLU A 149 -8.78 8.34 -11.85
C GLU A 149 -9.02 9.17 -10.58
N ALA A 150 -10.29 9.50 -10.29
CA ALA A 150 -10.65 10.27 -9.10
C ALA A 150 -10.22 9.55 -7.81
N SER A 151 -10.39 8.22 -7.75
CA SER A 151 -9.97 7.44 -6.58
C SER A 151 -8.45 7.45 -6.36
N ASN A 152 -7.66 7.41 -7.42
CA ASN A 152 -6.21 7.49 -7.36
C ASN A 152 -5.73 8.89 -6.94
N ILE A 153 -6.42 9.96 -7.40
CA ILE A 153 -6.15 11.33 -6.93
C ILE A 153 -6.40 11.44 -5.43
N VAL A 154 -7.52 10.91 -4.93
CA VAL A 154 -7.84 10.93 -3.49
C VAL A 154 -6.82 10.13 -2.68
N ALA A 155 -6.41 8.97 -3.18
CA ALA A 155 -5.36 8.16 -2.55
C ALA A 155 -4.03 8.93 -2.50
N ALA A 156 -3.63 9.59 -3.60
CA ALA A 156 -2.41 10.40 -3.66
C ALA A 156 -2.45 11.59 -2.68
N ILE A 157 -3.57 12.31 -2.60
CA ILE A 157 -3.76 13.40 -1.62
C ILE A 157 -3.68 12.86 -0.19
N THR A 158 -4.31 11.72 0.08
CA THR A 158 -4.30 11.09 1.41
C THR A 158 -2.88 10.69 1.81
N LEU A 159 -2.11 10.09 0.89
CA LEU A 159 -0.70 9.76 1.11
C LEU A 159 0.15 11.03 1.32
N PHE A 160 -0.07 12.07 0.53
CA PHE A 160 0.63 13.34 0.70
C PHE A 160 0.39 13.94 2.09
N ILE A 161 -0.87 13.97 2.54
CA ILE A 161 -1.22 14.43 3.90
C ILE A 161 -0.55 13.54 4.95
N PHE A 162 -0.59 12.22 4.78
CA PHE A 162 0.08 11.29 5.68
C PHE A 162 1.57 11.62 5.81
N PHE A 163 2.28 11.82 4.69
CA PHE A 163 3.71 12.15 4.70
C PHE A 163 3.99 13.49 5.37
N VAL A 164 3.26 14.55 5.02
CA VAL A 164 3.53 15.90 5.53
C VAL A 164 3.12 16.07 6.99
N ALA A 165 2.04 15.44 7.45
CA ALA A 165 1.45 15.71 8.76
C ALA A 165 1.70 14.61 9.80
N LEU A 166 1.79 13.34 9.39
CA LEU A 166 1.74 12.20 10.32
C LEU A 166 3.02 11.37 10.33
N PHE A 167 3.67 11.20 9.18
CA PHE A 167 4.76 10.24 9.01
C PHE A 167 5.92 10.52 9.98
N GLU A 168 6.44 11.74 10.00
CA GLU A 168 7.56 12.07 10.89
C GLU A 168 7.19 11.93 12.37
N LYS A 169 5.99 12.37 12.75
CA LYS A 169 5.50 12.25 14.12
C LYS A 169 5.45 10.79 14.55
N MET A 170 4.81 9.94 13.74
CA MET A 170 4.70 8.49 13.98
C MET A 170 6.09 7.84 14.08
N MET A 171 7.04 8.23 13.23
CA MET A 171 8.38 7.66 13.24
C MET A 171 9.24 8.13 14.44
N LYS A 172 8.89 9.26 15.08
CA LYS A 172 9.55 9.79 16.28
C LYS A 172 8.91 9.36 17.58
N GLU A 173 7.71 8.78 17.55
CA GLU A 173 7.04 8.30 18.75
C GLU A 173 7.86 7.17 19.41
N PRO A 174 8.01 7.18 20.76
CA PRO A 174 8.63 6.09 21.49
C PRO A 174 7.80 4.81 21.33
N ILE A 175 8.48 3.66 21.32
CA ILE A 175 7.87 2.32 21.20
C ILE A 175 7.51 1.83 22.59
#